data_AF-A0A135ZZP7-F1
#
_entry.id   AF-A0A135ZZP7-F1
#
_cell.length_a   1.000
_cell.length_b   1.000
_cell.length_c   1.000
_cell.angle_alpha   90.00
_cell.angle_beta   90.00
_cell.angle_gamma   90.00
#
_symmetry.space_group_name_H-M   'P 1'
#
loop_
_entity.id
_entity.type
_entity.pdbx_description
1 polymer ?
#
loop_
_entity_poly.entity_id
_entity_poly.type
_entity_poly.pdbx_seq_one_letter_code
_entity_poly.pdbx_strand_id
1 'polypeptide(L)'
;MIKFFRRIRQRMIKESRFSKYLFYAIGEIVLVVIGILIALQINNWNEQRKVDTEIVKVLKEIRTNLITDNLQIQQTYKLKAEDIRIQSVLIEALESGNIPYDSIEYHMGRVMIVRRIVLVDNGYQLMKKFGLERIKDEVFRNALINYYTVSVKGIYDDTLDDDLEFQTVFLPYVRNHFLDWSWGKYGHLANYEQIKEDHYFLTSLKINRMNQESTVQALERGASDIQELIPILDKTIMEYDQGI
;
A
#
# COMPACT_ATOMS: atom_id res chain seq x y z
N MET A 1 -1.08 64.90 -42.91
CA MET A 1 -1.09 63.42 -42.98
C MET A 1 -2.47 62.79 -43.11
N ILE A 2 -3.53 63.27 -42.44
CA ILE A 2 -4.90 62.71 -42.54
C ILE A 2 -5.48 62.70 -43.99
N LYS A 3 -5.20 63.74 -44.79
CA LYS A 3 -5.69 63.83 -46.18
C LYS A 3 -5.06 62.80 -47.14
N PHE A 4 -3.87 62.29 -46.82
CA PHE A 4 -3.14 61.31 -47.63
C PHE A 4 -3.72 59.91 -47.44
N PHE A 5 -3.89 59.48 -46.18
CA PHE A 5 -4.61 58.23 -45.85
C PHE A 5 -6.06 58.25 -46.34
N ARG A 6 -6.73 59.41 -46.33
CA ARG A 6 -8.07 59.57 -46.89
C ARG A 6 -8.12 59.29 -48.40
N ARG A 7 -7.12 59.73 -49.17
CA ARG A 7 -7.03 59.48 -50.62
C ARG A 7 -6.69 58.03 -50.95
N ILE A 8 -5.82 57.40 -50.14
CA ILE A 8 -5.51 55.97 -50.27
C ILE A 8 -6.77 55.15 -50.00
N ARG A 9 -7.49 55.43 -48.92
CA ARG A 9 -8.77 54.77 -48.58
C ARG A 9 -9.83 54.97 -49.68
N GLN A 10 -9.93 56.17 -50.27
CA GLN A 10 -10.86 56.46 -51.36
C GLN A 10 -10.48 55.78 -52.70
N ARG A 11 -9.19 55.60 -53.01
CA ARG A 11 -8.75 54.81 -54.18
C ARG A 11 -8.90 53.30 -53.95
N MET A 12 -8.69 52.82 -52.73
CA MET A 12 -8.84 51.41 -52.35
C MET A 12 -10.29 50.90 -52.35
N ILE A 13 -11.26 51.80 -52.11
CA ILE A 13 -12.70 51.48 -52.24
C ILE A 13 -13.14 51.53 -53.72
N LYS A 14 -12.44 52.31 -54.56
CA LYS A 14 -12.73 52.45 -56.01
C LYS A 14 -12.17 51.32 -56.87
N GLU A 15 -11.03 50.74 -56.49
CA GLU A 15 -10.55 49.49 -57.08
C GLU A 15 -11.18 48.32 -56.32
N SER A 16 -11.89 47.42 -57.00
CA SER A 16 -12.52 46.20 -56.46
C SER A 16 -11.55 45.17 -55.84
N ARG A 17 -10.38 45.62 -55.37
CA ARG A 17 -9.31 44.83 -54.75
C ARG A 17 -9.40 44.77 -53.22
N PHE A 18 -10.32 45.49 -52.58
CA PHE A 18 -10.55 45.39 -51.12
C PHE A 18 -10.78 43.94 -50.67
N SER A 19 -11.57 43.17 -51.42
CA SER A 19 -11.81 41.75 -51.14
C SER A 19 -10.52 40.94 -51.15
N LYS A 20 -9.60 41.19 -52.10
CA LYS A 20 -8.31 40.47 -52.15
C LYS A 20 -7.47 40.74 -50.90
N TYR A 21 -7.31 42.00 -50.50
CA TYR A 21 -6.56 42.35 -49.28
C TYR A 21 -7.21 41.81 -48.00
N LEU A 22 -8.54 41.78 -47.94
CA LEU A 22 -9.27 41.18 -46.83
C LEU A 22 -9.02 39.67 -46.74
N PHE A 23 -9.04 38.94 -47.87
CA PHE A 23 -8.70 37.51 -47.90
C PHE A 23 -7.25 37.25 -47.46
N TYR A 24 -6.29 38.09 -47.88
CA TYR A 24 -4.89 37.98 -47.46
C TYR A 24 -4.74 38.24 -45.94
N ALA A 25 -5.36 39.28 -45.40
CA ALA A 25 -5.31 39.58 -43.97
C ALA A 25 -5.98 38.49 -43.11
N ILE A 26 -7.10 37.92 -43.56
CA ILE A 26 -7.73 36.77 -42.90
C ILE A 26 -6.80 35.56 -42.95
N GLY A 27 -6.17 35.28 -44.09
CA GLY A 27 -5.19 34.20 -44.22
C GLY A 27 -4.02 34.33 -43.26
N GLU A 28 -3.48 35.56 -43.10
CA GLU A 28 -2.40 35.85 -42.15
C GLU A 28 -2.83 35.65 -40.70
N ILE A 29 -4.02 36.11 -40.30
CA ILE A 29 -4.58 35.85 -38.96
C ILE A 29 -4.74 34.35 -38.72
N VAL A 30 -5.30 33.60 -39.68
CA VAL A 30 -5.48 32.15 -39.55
C VAL A 30 -4.13 31.44 -39.41
N LEU A 31 -3.11 31.84 -40.17
CA LEU A 31 -1.76 31.29 -40.05
C LEU A 31 -1.13 31.57 -38.68
N VAL A 32 -1.28 32.80 -38.17
CA VAL A 32 -0.79 33.17 -36.82
C VAL A 32 -1.52 32.36 -35.75
N VAL A 33 -2.84 32.21 -35.84
CA VAL A 33 -3.64 31.42 -34.90
C VAL A 33 -3.21 29.95 -34.91
N ILE A 34 -3.00 29.34 -36.09
CA ILE A 34 -2.47 27.98 -36.20
C ILE A 34 -1.09 27.87 -35.54
N GLY A 35 -0.21 28.85 -35.77
CA GLY A 35 1.11 28.90 -35.14
C GLY A 35 1.04 28.93 -33.61
N ILE A 36 0.15 29.75 -33.04
CA ILE A 36 -0.07 29.84 -31.60
C ILE A 36 -0.63 28.52 -31.05
N LEU A 37 -1.61 27.92 -31.72
CA LEU A 37 -2.20 26.65 -31.29
C LEU A 37 -1.17 25.51 -31.29
N ILE A 38 -0.32 25.43 -32.32
CA ILE A 38 0.78 24.44 -32.37
C ILE A 38 1.77 24.69 -31.24
N ALA A 39 2.16 25.94 -30.99
CA ALA A 39 3.07 26.27 -29.89
C ALA A 39 2.50 25.90 -28.51
N LEU A 40 1.22 26.20 -28.27
CA LEU A 40 0.51 25.79 -27.06
C LEU A 40 0.42 24.27 -26.95
N GLN A 41 0.13 23.57 -28.05
CA GLN A 41 0.06 22.11 -28.05
C GLN A 41 1.40 21.45 -27.72
N ILE A 42 2.50 21.98 -28.27
CA ILE A 42 3.85 21.50 -27.97
C ILE A 42 4.19 21.75 -26.49
N ASN A 43 3.83 22.92 -25.95
CA ASN A 43 4.07 23.22 -24.53
C ASN A 43 3.28 22.28 -23.61
N ASN A 44 1.98 22.10 -23.87
CA ASN A 44 1.12 21.20 -23.10
C ASN A 44 1.62 19.74 -23.17
N TRP A 45 2.08 19.30 -24.35
CA TRP A 45 2.66 17.96 -24.50
C TRP A 45 3.95 17.78 -23.71
N ASN A 46 4.83 18.80 -23.67
CA ASN A 46 6.05 18.77 -22.86
C ASN A 46 5.74 18.78 -21.35
N GLU A 47 4.74 19.55 -20.91
CA GLU A 47 4.28 19.55 -19.52
C GLU A 47 3.70 18.19 -19.13
N GLN A 48 2.85 17.60 -19.97
CA GLN A 48 2.30 16.26 -19.73
C GLN A 48 3.41 15.21 -19.63
N ARG A 49 4.41 15.24 -20.52
CA ARG A 49 5.56 14.32 -20.45
C ARG A 49 6.33 14.41 -19.15
N LYS A 50 6.50 15.62 -18.59
CA LYS A 50 7.14 15.80 -17.28
C LYS A 50 6.31 15.18 -16.16
N VAL A 51 4.98 15.36 -16.21
CA VAL A 51 4.05 14.73 -15.25
C VAL A 51 4.13 13.21 -15.34
N ASP A 52 4.06 12.65 -16.54
CA ASP A 52 4.13 11.20 -16.77
C ASP A 52 5.47 10.61 -16.25
N THR A 53 6.57 11.34 -16.45
CA THR A 53 7.90 10.93 -15.94
C THR A 53 7.93 10.85 -14.40
N GLU A 54 7.34 11.84 -13.72
CA GLU A 54 7.23 11.82 -12.26
C GLU A 54 6.29 10.70 -11.78
N ILE A 55 5.17 10.45 -12.47
CA ILE A 55 4.27 9.34 -12.16
C ILE A 55 5.02 8.01 -12.26
N VAL A 56 5.73 7.75 -13.36
CA VAL A 56 6.52 6.52 -13.54
C VAL A 56 7.54 6.33 -12.42
N LYS A 57 8.20 7.40 -11.98
CA LYS A 57 9.15 7.36 -10.87
C LYS A 57 8.47 6.91 -9.57
N VAL A 58 7.29 7.46 -9.26
CA VAL A 58 6.51 7.07 -8.07
C VAL A 58 5.97 5.65 -8.19
N LEU A 59 5.50 5.24 -9.37
CA LEU A 59 5.04 3.87 -9.61
C LEU A 59 6.17 2.84 -9.44
N LYS A 60 7.38 3.16 -9.87
CA LYS A 60 8.58 2.33 -9.64
C LYS A 60 8.94 2.25 -8.16
N GLU A 61 8.75 3.32 -7.39
CA GLU A 61 8.91 3.32 -5.93
C GLU A 61 7.87 2.42 -5.26
N ILE A 62 6.59 2.58 -5.61
CA ILE A 62 5.49 1.71 -5.15
C ILE A 62 5.79 0.25 -5.43
N ARG A 63 6.28 -0.07 -6.63
CA ARG A 63 6.67 -1.45 -6.99
C ARG A 63 7.71 -2.02 -6.04
N THR A 64 8.75 -1.24 -5.72
CA THR A 64 9.78 -1.66 -4.76
C THR A 64 9.20 -1.82 -3.35
N ASN A 65 8.28 -0.94 -2.93
CA ASN A 65 7.57 -1.08 -1.65
C ASN A 65 6.77 -2.39 -1.60
N LEU A 66 5.93 -2.66 -2.61
CA LEU A 66 5.12 -3.88 -2.69
C LEU A 66 5.96 -5.16 -2.63
N ILE A 67 7.11 -5.20 -3.33
CA ILE A 67 8.01 -6.36 -3.27
C ILE A 67 8.59 -6.54 -1.87
N THR A 68 8.99 -5.45 -1.22
CA THR A 68 9.54 -5.47 0.14
C THR A 68 8.48 -5.93 1.14
N ASP A 69 7.28 -5.36 1.06
CA ASP A 69 6.13 -5.71 1.87
C ASP A 69 5.76 -7.18 1.72
N ASN A 70 5.71 -7.71 0.49
CA ASN A 70 5.40 -9.12 0.26
C ASN A 70 6.42 -10.04 0.93
N LEU A 71 7.72 -9.72 0.85
CA LEU A 71 8.76 -10.50 1.54
C LEU A 71 8.55 -10.48 3.06
N GLN A 72 8.22 -9.33 3.62
CA GLN A 72 7.99 -9.17 5.04
C GLN A 72 6.72 -9.86 5.53
N ILE A 73 5.64 -9.79 4.75
CA ILE A 73 4.38 -10.51 4.99
C ILE A 73 4.65 -12.02 4.99
N GLN A 74 5.35 -12.54 3.99
CA GLN A 74 5.68 -13.97 3.90
C GLN A 74 6.54 -14.45 5.07
N GLN A 75 7.51 -13.65 5.51
CA GLN A 75 8.33 -13.98 6.68
C GLN A 75 7.50 -13.96 7.97
N THR A 76 6.67 -12.95 8.16
CA THR A 76 5.81 -12.80 9.34
C THR A 76 4.78 -13.92 9.41
N TYR A 77 4.14 -14.24 8.28
CA TYR A 77 3.22 -15.37 8.13
C TYR A 77 3.86 -16.69 8.60
N LYS A 78 5.06 -17.01 8.10
CA LYS A 78 5.77 -18.25 8.47
C LYS A 78 6.03 -18.35 9.97
N LEU A 79 6.45 -17.24 10.59
CA LEU A 79 6.68 -17.19 12.02
C LEU A 79 5.37 -17.40 12.80
N LYS A 80 4.32 -16.63 12.46
CA LYS A 80 3.00 -16.75 13.09
C LYS A 80 2.39 -18.14 12.97
N ALA A 81 2.43 -18.75 11.78
CA ALA A 81 1.92 -20.09 11.57
C ALA A 81 2.61 -21.11 12.49
N GLU A 82 3.92 -20.97 12.69
CA GLU A 82 4.66 -21.83 13.62
C GLU A 82 4.32 -21.52 15.09
N ASP A 83 4.14 -20.25 15.47
CA ASP A 83 3.69 -19.84 16.81
C ASP A 83 2.31 -20.44 17.15
N ILE A 84 1.34 -20.34 16.22
CA ILE A 84 0.00 -20.92 16.34
C ILE A 84 0.06 -22.44 16.51
N ARG A 85 0.93 -23.12 15.75
CA ARG A 85 1.11 -24.57 15.85
C ARG A 85 1.60 -24.97 17.23
N ILE A 86 2.62 -24.27 17.75
CA ILE A 86 3.18 -24.53 19.08
C ILE A 86 2.14 -24.25 20.17
N GLN A 87 1.40 -23.16 20.07
CA GLN A 87 0.32 -22.84 21.00
C GLN A 87 -0.79 -23.88 20.98
N SER A 88 -1.14 -24.40 19.81
CA SER A 88 -2.15 -25.46 19.67
C SER A 88 -1.72 -26.76 20.36
N VAL A 89 -0.47 -27.17 20.20
CA VAL A 89 0.09 -28.33 20.92
C VAL A 89 0.00 -28.13 22.43
N LEU A 90 0.29 -26.93 22.93
CA LEU A 90 0.17 -26.64 24.35
C LEU A 90 -1.30 -26.68 24.83
N ILE A 91 -2.23 -26.10 24.06
CA ILE A 91 -3.66 -26.13 24.39
C ILE A 91 -4.13 -27.58 24.50
N GLU A 92 -3.81 -28.44 23.54
CA GLU A 92 -4.19 -29.86 23.55
C GLU A 92 -3.57 -30.62 24.74
N ALA A 93 -2.31 -30.32 25.07
CA ALA A 93 -1.62 -30.90 26.22
C ALA A 93 -2.28 -30.50 27.56
N LEU A 94 -2.70 -29.24 27.70
CA LEU A 94 -3.41 -28.74 28.87
C LEU A 94 -4.82 -29.34 28.98
N GLU A 95 -5.54 -29.47 27.86
CA GLU A 95 -6.89 -30.06 27.84
C GLU A 95 -6.90 -31.55 28.16
N SER A 96 -5.89 -32.29 27.70
CA SER A 96 -5.75 -33.72 27.96
C SER A 96 -5.13 -34.03 29.32
N GLY A 97 -4.56 -33.02 30.00
CA GLY A 97 -3.76 -33.19 31.22
C GLY A 97 -2.39 -33.86 30.99
N ASN A 98 -2.03 -34.16 29.73
CA ASN A 98 -0.77 -34.81 29.38
C ASN A 98 0.26 -33.78 28.88
N ILE A 99 0.93 -33.13 29.83
CA ILE A 99 1.90 -32.07 29.54
C ILE A 99 3.29 -32.67 29.27
N PRO A 100 3.89 -32.44 28.09
CA PRO A 100 5.24 -32.90 27.79
C PRO A 100 6.29 -32.00 28.47
N TYR A 101 6.64 -32.34 29.71
CA TYR A 101 7.57 -31.56 30.56
C TYR A 101 8.91 -31.24 29.87
N ASP A 102 9.45 -32.16 29.06
CA ASP A 102 10.75 -31.97 28.38
C ASP A 102 10.74 -30.82 27.35
N SER A 103 9.55 -30.39 26.92
CA SER A 103 9.40 -29.35 25.90
C SER A 103 8.58 -28.14 26.36
N ILE A 104 7.95 -28.21 27.52
CA ILE A 104 6.97 -27.20 27.96
C ILE A 104 7.60 -25.80 28.03
N GLU A 105 8.85 -25.68 28.49
CA GLU A 105 9.51 -24.38 28.64
C GLU A 105 9.70 -23.69 27.29
N TYR A 106 10.07 -24.44 26.26
CA TYR A 106 10.17 -23.93 24.89
C TYR A 106 8.80 -23.46 24.37
N HIS A 107 7.74 -24.24 24.62
CA HIS A 107 6.38 -23.86 24.21
C HIS A 107 5.94 -22.57 24.93
N MET A 108 6.21 -22.44 26.22
CA MET A 108 5.85 -21.28 27.03
C MET A 108 6.56 -19.98 26.60
N GLY A 109 7.75 -20.09 26.01
CA GLY A 109 8.44 -18.94 25.40
C GLY A 109 7.81 -18.46 24.09
N ARG A 110 6.87 -19.23 23.53
CA ARG A 110 6.33 -19.03 22.18
C ARG A 110 4.80 -18.95 22.09
N VAL A 111 4.11 -19.08 23.21
CA VAL A 111 2.66 -18.81 23.26
C VAL A 111 2.37 -17.32 23.46
N MET A 112 1.26 -16.89 22.90
CA MET A 112 0.74 -15.52 22.93
C MET A 112 1.72 -14.46 22.44
N ILE A 113 2.76 -14.84 21.70
CA ILE A 113 3.76 -13.87 21.22
C ILE A 113 3.22 -13.09 20.03
N VAL A 114 3.42 -11.78 20.03
CA VAL A 114 3.04 -10.92 18.92
C VAL A 114 4.14 -10.90 17.84
N ARG A 115 3.78 -10.90 16.56
CA ARG A 115 4.73 -10.71 15.45
C ARG A 115 4.37 -9.43 14.73
N ARG A 116 4.92 -8.31 15.24
CA ARG A 116 4.66 -6.97 14.68
C ARG A 116 5.22 -6.86 13.27
N ILE A 117 4.47 -6.20 12.40
CA ILE A 117 4.82 -5.96 11.00
C ILE A 117 4.73 -4.46 10.71
N VAL A 118 5.57 -3.99 9.80
CA VAL A 118 5.58 -2.60 9.31
C VAL A 118 5.65 -2.68 7.80
N LEU A 119 4.61 -2.22 7.13
CA LEU A 119 4.50 -2.16 5.67
C LEU A 119 4.80 -0.75 5.19
N VAL A 120 5.47 -0.63 4.05
CA VAL A 120 5.97 0.63 3.52
C VAL A 120 4.92 1.27 2.60
N ASP A 121 4.50 2.49 2.92
CA ASP A 121 3.47 3.21 2.16
C ASP A 121 3.93 4.53 1.54
N ASN A 122 5.23 4.86 1.63
CA ASN A 122 5.74 6.16 1.23
C ASN A 122 5.48 6.51 -0.24
N GLY A 123 5.65 5.55 -1.16
CA GLY A 123 5.31 5.72 -2.58
C GLY A 123 3.82 5.96 -2.80
N TYR A 124 2.95 5.25 -2.07
CA TYR A 124 1.51 5.47 -2.11
C TYR A 124 1.10 6.84 -1.55
N GLN A 125 1.67 7.26 -0.42
CA GLN A 125 1.43 8.58 0.15
C GLN A 125 1.88 9.70 -0.79
N LEU A 126 3.01 9.52 -1.48
CA LEU A 126 3.46 10.45 -2.50
C LEU A 126 2.49 10.51 -3.69
N MET A 127 2.05 9.37 -4.19
CA MET A 127 1.05 9.30 -5.27
C MET A 127 -0.27 9.94 -4.88
N LYS A 128 -0.72 9.72 -3.64
CA LYS A 128 -1.91 10.36 -3.07
C LYS A 128 -1.79 11.89 -3.04
N LYS A 129 -0.61 12.43 -2.70
CA LYS A 129 -0.34 13.88 -2.77
C LYS A 129 -0.29 14.42 -4.20
N PHE A 130 0.21 13.62 -5.15
CA PHE A 130 0.23 13.99 -6.56
C PHE A 130 -1.15 13.92 -7.23
N GLY A 131 -2.07 13.14 -6.67
CA GLY A 131 -3.42 12.95 -7.21
C GLY A 131 -3.54 11.57 -7.85
N LEU A 132 -4.25 10.65 -7.17
CA LEU A 132 -4.44 9.29 -7.65
C LEU A 132 -5.20 9.24 -8.98
N GLU A 133 -6.05 10.23 -9.25
CA GLU A 133 -6.79 10.39 -10.51
C GLU A 133 -5.88 10.55 -11.74
N ARG A 134 -4.60 10.90 -11.53
CA ARG A 134 -3.61 10.98 -12.61
C ARG A 134 -3.15 9.62 -13.12
N ILE A 135 -3.36 8.55 -12.35
CA ILE A 135 -3.21 7.19 -12.81
C ILE A 135 -4.36 6.91 -13.79
N LYS A 136 -4.02 6.79 -15.08
CA LYS A 136 -5.01 6.56 -16.15
C LYS A 136 -5.66 5.18 -16.06
N ASP A 137 -4.89 4.17 -15.66
CA ASP A 137 -5.39 2.81 -15.47
C ASP A 137 -6.27 2.76 -14.21
N GLU A 138 -7.59 2.80 -14.42
CA GLU A 138 -8.57 2.80 -13.32
C GLU A 138 -8.58 1.49 -12.55
N VAL A 139 -8.30 0.37 -13.22
CA VAL A 139 -8.25 -0.95 -12.59
C VAL A 139 -7.07 -0.99 -11.63
N PHE A 140 -5.88 -0.60 -12.09
CA PHE A 140 -4.70 -0.49 -11.24
C PHE A 140 -4.93 0.50 -10.09
N ARG A 141 -5.44 1.70 -10.39
CA ARG A 141 -5.70 2.75 -9.40
C ARG A 141 -6.59 2.25 -8.27
N ASN A 142 -7.70 1.59 -8.61
CA ASN A 142 -8.65 1.08 -7.62
C ASN A 142 -8.06 -0.08 -6.81
N ALA A 143 -7.35 -1.01 -7.45
CA ALA A 143 -6.67 -2.11 -6.77
C ALA A 143 -5.60 -1.58 -5.79
N LEU A 144 -4.82 -0.57 -6.20
CA LEU A 144 -3.81 0.08 -5.36
C LEU A 144 -4.45 0.73 -4.13
N ILE A 145 -5.54 1.49 -4.33
CA ILE A 145 -6.30 2.09 -3.23
C ILE A 145 -6.82 1.01 -2.28
N ASN A 146 -7.41 -0.05 -2.81
CA ASN A 146 -7.95 -1.15 -2.01
C ASN A 146 -6.87 -1.80 -1.14
N TYR A 147 -5.72 -2.14 -1.71
CA TYR A 147 -4.61 -2.73 -0.95
C TYR A 147 -4.21 -1.86 0.25
N TYR A 148 -3.97 -0.57 0.07
CA TYR A 148 -3.53 0.29 1.17
C TYR A 148 -4.64 0.64 2.18
N THR A 149 -5.89 0.76 1.73
CA THR A 149 -6.99 1.21 2.61
C THR A 149 -7.74 0.08 3.30
N VAL A 150 -7.70 -1.12 2.73
CA VAL A 150 -8.38 -2.31 3.24
C VAL A 150 -7.36 -3.31 3.76
N SER A 151 -6.43 -3.78 2.92
CA SER A 151 -5.58 -4.92 3.24
C SER A 151 -4.47 -4.55 4.23
N VAL A 152 -3.74 -3.47 3.97
CA VAL A 152 -2.72 -2.93 4.89
C VAL A 152 -3.37 -2.53 6.21
N LYS A 153 -4.54 -1.86 6.16
CA LYS A 153 -5.29 -1.49 7.36
C LYS A 153 -5.70 -2.72 8.18
N GLY A 154 -6.25 -3.75 7.54
CA GLY A 154 -6.66 -4.99 8.20
C GLY A 154 -5.48 -5.73 8.84
N ILE A 155 -4.32 -5.77 8.17
CA ILE A 155 -3.10 -6.34 8.76
C ILE A 155 -2.71 -5.58 10.04
N TYR A 156 -2.77 -4.25 10.02
CA TYR A 156 -2.43 -3.44 11.19
C TYR A 156 -3.44 -3.55 12.33
N ASP A 157 -4.74 -3.53 12.02
CA ASP A 157 -5.78 -3.68 13.02
C ASP A 157 -5.66 -5.05 13.72
N ASP A 158 -5.54 -6.15 12.98
CA ASP A 158 -5.40 -7.49 13.56
C ASP A 158 -4.09 -7.64 14.35
N THR A 159 -2.98 -7.06 13.86
CA THR A 159 -1.70 -7.05 14.59
C THR A 159 -1.78 -6.22 15.88
N LEU A 160 -2.62 -5.17 15.91
CA LEU A 160 -2.83 -4.35 17.09
C LEU A 160 -3.63 -5.12 18.16
N ASP A 161 -4.62 -5.92 17.76
CA ASP A 161 -5.37 -6.77 18.67
C ASP A 161 -4.47 -7.81 19.34
N ASP A 162 -3.58 -8.45 18.57
CA ASP A 162 -2.54 -9.34 19.11
C ASP A 162 -1.63 -8.63 20.12
N ASP A 163 -1.21 -7.40 19.81
CA ASP A 163 -0.35 -6.59 20.68
C ASP A 163 -1.06 -6.22 21.99
N LEU A 164 -2.32 -5.83 21.90
CA LEU A 164 -3.15 -5.49 23.04
C LEU A 164 -3.29 -6.70 23.97
N GLU A 165 -3.59 -7.88 23.45
CA GLU A 165 -3.73 -9.09 24.25
C GLU A 165 -2.39 -9.50 24.88
N PHE A 166 -1.29 -9.44 24.13
CA PHE A 166 0.04 -9.70 24.67
C PHE A 166 0.37 -8.76 25.85
N GLN A 167 0.08 -7.46 25.71
CA GLN A 167 0.39 -6.46 26.73
C GLN A 167 -0.54 -6.51 27.95
N THR A 168 -1.83 -6.76 27.74
CA THR A 168 -2.86 -6.62 28.79
C THR A 168 -3.22 -7.94 29.46
N VAL A 169 -2.96 -9.07 28.82
CA VAL A 169 -3.26 -10.41 29.34
C VAL A 169 -1.97 -11.17 29.61
N PHE A 170 -1.14 -11.40 28.60
CA PHE A 170 -0.03 -12.33 28.73
C PHE A 170 1.14 -11.79 29.56
N LEU A 171 1.60 -10.55 29.34
CA LEU A 171 2.70 -9.98 30.13
C LEU A 171 2.39 -9.89 31.63
N PRO A 172 1.19 -9.45 32.07
CA PRO A 172 0.80 -9.54 33.47
C PRO A 172 0.79 -10.97 34.00
N TYR A 173 0.28 -11.93 33.22
CA TYR A 173 0.30 -13.34 33.60
C TYR A 173 1.72 -13.85 33.80
N VAL A 174 2.62 -13.59 32.84
CA VAL A 174 4.05 -13.96 32.92
C VAL A 174 4.68 -13.45 34.21
N ARG A 175 4.49 -12.17 34.55
CA ARG A 175 5.08 -11.57 35.76
C ARG A 175 4.62 -12.20 37.07
N ASN A 176 3.44 -12.83 37.10
CA ASN A 176 2.90 -13.45 38.29
C ASN A 176 3.19 -14.95 38.38
N HIS A 177 3.35 -15.63 37.25
CA HIS A 177 3.37 -17.10 37.18
C HIS A 177 4.69 -17.70 36.71
N PHE A 178 5.65 -16.87 36.30
CA PHE A 178 6.95 -17.32 35.77
C PHE A 178 8.10 -16.86 36.66
N LEU A 179 9.11 -17.72 36.80
CA LEU A 179 10.40 -17.38 37.41
C LEU A 179 11.27 -16.57 36.45
N ASP A 180 11.23 -16.93 35.17
CA ASP A 180 11.92 -16.23 34.09
C ASP A 180 11.19 -16.49 32.76
N TRP A 181 11.25 -15.53 31.86
CA TRP A 181 10.63 -15.62 30.54
C TRP A 181 11.44 -14.84 29.51
N SER A 182 11.78 -15.52 28.41
CA SER A 182 12.47 -14.93 27.28
C SER A 182 11.65 -15.09 26.01
N TRP A 183 11.31 -13.95 25.41
CA TRP A 183 10.58 -13.84 24.16
C TRP A 183 11.10 -14.81 23.08
N GLY A 184 10.23 -15.68 22.61
CA GLY A 184 10.52 -16.59 21.50
C GLY A 184 11.53 -17.69 21.82
N LYS A 185 11.95 -17.83 23.09
CA LYS A 185 12.99 -18.79 23.50
C LYS A 185 12.49 -19.79 24.53
N TYR A 186 12.07 -19.29 25.69
CA TYR A 186 11.65 -20.13 26.82
C TYR A 186 10.76 -19.38 27.80
N GLY A 187 10.03 -20.12 28.63
CA GLY A 187 9.33 -19.62 29.81
C GLY A 187 9.40 -20.64 30.95
N HIS A 188 10.03 -20.26 32.05
CA HIS A 188 10.20 -21.08 33.25
C HIS A 188 9.06 -20.77 34.23
N LEU A 189 8.16 -21.73 34.41
CA LEU A 189 7.02 -21.58 35.31
C LEU A 189 7.46 -21.63 36.77
N ALA A 190 6.82 -20.82 37.62
CA ALA A 190 7.00 -20.92 39.07
C ALA A 190 6.33 -22.16 39.65
N ASN A 191 5.25 -22.64 39.04
CA ASN A 191 4.54 -23.84 39.46
C ASN A 191 3.92 -24.57 38.25
N TYR A 192 4.51 -25.71 37.88
CA TYR A 192 4.04 -26.53 36.75
C TYR A 192 2.73 -27.29 37.03
N GLU A 193 2.40 -27.55 38.29
CA GLU A 193 1.14 -28.22 38.64
C GLU A 193 -0.04 -27.24 38.55
N GLN A 194 0.18 -25.97 38.94
CA GLN A 194 -0.85 -24.93 38.88
C GLN A 194 -1.45 -24.77 37.48
N ILE A 195 -0.63 -24.89 36.43
CA ILE A 195 -1.08 -24.60 35.07
C ILE A 195 -2.07 -25.65 34.52
N LYS A 196 -2.09 -26.85 35.10
CA LYS A 196 -3.04 -27.92 34.72
C LYS A 196 -4.48 -27.56 35.05
N GLU A 197 -4.69 -26.76 36.09
CA GLU A 197 -6.01 -26.35 36.57
C GLU A 197 -6.30 -24.87 36.27
N ASP A 198 -5.39 -24.19 35.56
CA ASP A 198 -5.51 -22.76 35.25
C ASP A 198 -6.43 -22.52 34.05
N HIS A 199 -7.73 -22.46 34.34
CA HIS A 199 -8.75 -22.18 33.33
C HIS A 199 -8.58 -20.80 32.67
N TYR A 200 -8.07 -19.81 33.39
CA TYR A 200 -7.85 -18.47 32.85
C TYR A 200 -6.77 -18.49 31.77
N PHE A 201 -5.64 -19.14 32.04
CA PHE A 201 -4.56 -19.28 31.08
C PHE A 201 -4.99 -20.08 29.85
N LEU A 202 -5.61 -21.25 30.05
CA LEU A 202 -6.09 -22.06 28.94
C LEU A 202 -7.09 -21.31 28.05
N THR A 203 -7.99 -20.53 28.65
CA THR A 203 -8.98 -19.74 27.89
C THR A 203 -8.30 -18.60 27.13
N SER A 204 -7.32 -17.94 27.76
CA SER A 204 -6.51 -16.88 27.12
C SER A 204 -5.72 -17.41 25.92
N LEU A 205 -5.12 -18.61 26.02
CA LEU A 205 -4.43 -19.26 24.90
C LEU A 205 -5.38 -19.53 23.72
N LYS A 206 -6.62 -19.96 24.00
CA LYS A 206 -7.61 -20.26 22.95
C LYS A 206 -8.09 -19.00 22.25
N ILE A 207 -8.41 -17.94 23.00
CA ILE A 207 -8.81 -16.64 22.45
C ILE A 207 -7.67 -16.07 21.60
N ASN A 208 -6.45 -16.06 22.14
CA ASN A 208 -5.30 -15.57 21.42
C ASN A 208 -5.02 -16.34 20.13
N ARG A 209 -5.19 -17.66 20.13
CA ARG A 209 -5.02 -18.46 18.91
C ARG A 209 -5.98 -17.99 17.82
N MET A 210 -7.24 -17.71 18.16
CA MET A 210 -8.23 -17.22 17.20
C MET A 210 -7.84 -15.84 16.64
N ASN A 211 -7.36 -14.92 17.49
CA ASN A 211 -6.86 -13.61 17.04
C ASN A 211 -5.65 -13.75 16.09
N GLN A 212 -4.73 -14.66 16.43
CA GLN A 212 -3.56 -14.92 15.59
C GLN A 212 -3.93 -15.53 14.25
N GLU A 213 -4.94 -16.42 14.21
CA GLU A 213 -5.50 -16.99 12.97
C GLU A 213 -6.14 -15.91 12.09
N SER A 214 -6.88 -14.97 12.66
CA SER A 214 -7.40 -13.80 11.92
C SER A 214 -6.27 -12.97 11.32
N THR A 215 -5.22 -12.68 12.09
CA THR A 215 -4.06 -11.95 11.57
C THR A 215 -3.37 -12.71 10.43
N VAL A 216 -3.27 -14.04 10.52
CA VAL A 216 -2.72 -14.88 9.44
C VAL A 216 -3.55 -14.72 8.16
N GLN A 217 -4.89 -14.74 8.26
CA GLN A 217 -5.77 -14.52 7.11
C GLN A 217 -5.62 -13.10 6.53
N ALA A 218 -5.39 -12.08 7.36
CA ALA A 218 -5.08 -10.73 6.89
C ALA A 218 -3.76 -10.67 6.12
N LEU A 219 -2.71 -11.33 6.62
CA LEU A 219 -1.41 -11.45 5.94
C LEU A 219 -1.54 -12.18 4.60
N GLU A 220 -2.29 -13.29 4.54
CA GLU A 220 -2.54 -14.03 3.29
C GLU A 220 -3.26 -13.18 2.25
N ARG A 221 -4.31 -12.45 2.66
CA ARG A 221 -5.02 -11.51 1.78
C ARG A 221 -4.09 -10.43 1.25
N GLY A 222 -3.30 -9.80 2.12
CA GLY A 222 -2.34 -8.78 1.71
C GLY A 222 -1.29 -9.32 0.74
N ALA A 223 -0.76 -10.53 0.96
CA ALA A 223 0.17 -11.16 0.03
C ALA A 223 -0.48 -11.46 -1.34
N SER A 224 -1.72 -11.94 -1.35
CA SER A 224 -2.48 -12.20 -2.57
C SER A 224 -2.69 -10.92 -3.38
N ASP A 225 -3.12 -9.84 -2.71
CA ASP A 225 -3.33 -8.55 -3.35
C ASP A 225 -2.05 -7.99 -3.98
N ILE A 226 -0.90 -8.14 -3.31
CA ILE A 226 0.39 -7.73 -3.89
C ILE A 226 0.73 -8.56 -5.13
N GLN A 227 0.51 -9.88 -5.09
CA GLN A 227 0.78 -10.76 -6.23
C GLN A 227 -0.09 -10.43 -7.44
N GLU A 228 -1.33 -10.00 -7.22
CA GLU A 228 -2.22 -9.52 -8.28
C GLU A 228 -1.85 -8.11 -8.77
N LEU A 229 -1.40 -7.24 -7.86
CA LEU A 229 -1.04 -5.85 -8.18
C LEU A 229 0.23 -5.71 -9.01
N ILE A 230 1.27 -6.50 -8.74
CA ILE A 230 2.58 -6.35 -9.39
C ILE A 230 2.49 -6.46 -10.93
N PRO A 231 1.83 -7.48 -11.52
CA PRO A 231 1.70 -7.57 -12.97
C PRO A 231 0.94 -6.41 -13.59
N ILE A 232 -0.11 -5.91 -12.92
CA ILE A 232 -0.89 -4.77 -13.39
C ILE A 232 -0.04 -3.50 -13.34
N LEU A 233 0.68 -3.27 -12.24
CA LEU A 233 1.61 -2.16 -12.08
C LEU A 233 2.72 -2.18 -13.14
N ASP A 234 3.30 -3.34 -13.42
CA ASP A 234 4.34 -3.50 -14.44
C ASP A 234 3.80 -3.13 -15.83
N LYS A 235 2.58 -3.56 -16.15
CA LYS A 235 1.88 -3.13 -17.38
C LYS A 235 1.63 -1.63 -17.41
N THR A 236 1.12 -1.05 -16.33
CA THR A 236 0.85 0.40 -16.23
C THR A 236 2.14 1.20 -16.44
N ILE A 237 3.26 0.82 -15.81
CA ILE A 237 4.56 1.48 -15.99
C ILE A 237 5.00 1.44 -17.46
N MET A 238 4.84 0.28 -18.13
CA MET A 238 5.18 0.14 -19.54
C MET A 238 4.33 1.05 -20.46
N GLU A 239 3.04 1.21 -20.17
CA GLU A 239 2.15 2.08 -20.93
C GLU A 239 2.58 3.55 -20.84
N TYR A 240 2.93 4.02 -19.64
CA TYR A 240 3.48 5.37 -19.45
C TYR A 240 4.82 5.57 -20.18
N ASP A 241 5.74 4.60 -20.11
CA ASP A 241 7.03 4.67 -20.81
C ASP A 241 6.85 4.70 -22.36
N GLN A 242 5.76 4.13 -22.87
CA GLN A 242 5.38 4.19 -24.30
C GLN A 242 4.55 5.43 -24.68
N GLY A 243 4.13 6.24 -23.70
CA GLY A 243 3.29 7.42 -23.92
C GLY A 243 1.83 7.08 -24.29
N ILE A 244 1.34 5.93 -23.83
CA ILE A 244 -0.03 5.42 -24.05
C ILE A 244 -0.94 5.92 -22.91
#